data_AF-A0A7X9DY82-F1
#
_entry.id   AF-A0A7X9DY82-F1
#
_cell.length_a   1.000
_cell.length_b   1.000
_cell.length_c   1.000
_cell.angle_alpha   90.00
_cell.angle_beta   90.00
_cell.angle_gamma   90.00
#
_symmetry.space_group_name_H-M   'P 1'
#
loop_
_entity.id
_entity.type
_entity.pdbx_description
1 polymer ?
#
loop_
_entity_poly.entity_id
_entity_poly.type
_entity_poly.pdbx_seq_one_letter_code
_entity_poly.pdbx_strand_id
1 'polypeptide(L)'
;KVTPATLNFGTVKLNQSKALVVTIQNVGNATCNFGAPNLSHAVMPGYASDFSITRGPGGPFSVAKRGQPGDQVEIEVTFAPLSVNTHGATLTFHTNDDPDVLATSAMCFLPNYQPPGAGDACIRVSGQSAQVDIEVVPDELDFGVVTVGCNSPEMKITVYNLGVFTIDVENIYLERQDGNFEIRSAPRLPYLAAGGSHFEIWLRYHPQDTNAHRNTLYIQSDASNAELLAVPLYGRGTLISDQTDVFHQATQVKSDVLFVIDNSGSMDWAQNQLTTHFTNFMSWAISQDVDYHIGVIATEVNDPEIDQGTPPREIKPGVLIQAPGRPKIITNQTPDINNAFKDNASIGVCCSGEQEAGLQAAWMALTEPLLSDPTANAGFLRDDAKLYIICISDEQDQSKGEVTFYADFFQNIKGPRNTEMMKLAALVQDATLPCNSQDGSAGTRYMDVARATGGIIDSVCGNWPQALQNLGIQAFTPIREFPLSRPADPNTITVTVNGASVPRATSQGGADGWSYYPDRNSVYFGDDVVPQRGDRIEVHYTAVCL
;
A
#
# COMPACT_ATOMS: atom_id res chain seq x y z
N LYS A 1 29.96 -37.87 14.68
CA LYS A 1 30.17 -36.42 14.46
C LYS A 1 28.93 -35.84 13.81
N VAL A 2 28.40 -34.74 14.34
CA VAL A 2 27.20 -34.07 13.80
C VAL A 2 27.59 -32.68 13.29
N THR A 3 27.13 -32.33 12.09
CA THR A 3 27.42 -31.02 11.48
C THR A 3 26.25 -30.52 10.65
N PRO A 4 25.87 -29.22 10.75
CA PRO A 4 26.40 -28.21 11.67
C PRO A 4 25.92 -28.41 13.12
N ALA A 5 26.53 -27.72 14.09
CA ALA A 5 26.14 -27.77 15.51
C ALA A 5 24.88 -26.95 15.83
N THR A 6 24.46 -26.07 14.92
CA THR A 6 23.22 -25.30 14.95
C THR A 6 22.64 -25.17 13.54
N LEU A 7 21.33 -25.12 13.44
CA LEU A 7 20.61 -24.76 12.21
C LEU A 7 20.05 -23.34 12.37
N ASN A 8 20.67 -22.38 11.70
CA ASN A 8 20.14 -21.02 11.62
C ASN A 8 19.63 -20.76 10.21
N PHE A 9 18.32 -20.65 10.06
CA PHE A 9 17.67 -20.37 8.78
C PHE A 9 17.81 -18.90 8.36
N GLY A 10 18.22 -18.01 9.27
CA GLY A 10 18.15 -16.56 9.05
C GLY A 10 16.69 -16.11 8.96
N THR A 11 16.45 -15.05 8.19
CA THR A 11 15.09 -14.61 7.87
C THR A 11 14.55 -15.40 6.68
N VAL A 12 13.35 -15.95 6.80
CA VAL A 12 12.58 -16.57 5.72
C VAL A 12 11.30 -15.77 5.53
N LYS A 13 10.95 -15.45 4.29
CA LYS A 13 9.73 -14.70 3.98
C LYS A 13 8.50 -15.50 4.41
N LEU A 14 7.47 -14.80 4.85
CA LEU A 14 6.18 -15.44 5.14
C LEU A 14 5.69 -16.20 3.90
N ASN A 15 5.08 -17.38 4.11
CA ASN A 15 4.61 -18.29 3.05
C ASN A 15 5.68 -18.92 2.14
N GLN A 16 6.96 -18.64 2.39
CA GLN A 16 8.08 -19.30 1.71
C GLN A 16 8.69 -20.38 2.60
N SER A 17 9.45 -21.28 1.99
CA SER A 17 10.15 -22.34 2.74
C SER A 17 11.64 -22.37 2.45
N LYS A 18 12.42 -22.74 3.46
CA LYS A 18 13.86 -22.96 3.34
C LYS A 18 14.21 -24.27 4.02
N ALA A 19 15.07 -25.06 3.39
CA ALA A 19 15.56 -26.32 3.93
C ALA A 19 17.06 -26.24 4.26
N LEU A 20 17.47 -26.82 5.39
CA LEU A 20 18.86 -27.01 5.77
C LEU A 20 19.09 -28.46 6.20
N VAL A 21 20.31 -28.95 5.99
CA VAL A 21 20.67 -30.35 6.25
C VAL A 21 21.61 -30.47 7.46
N VAL A 22 21.30 -31.41 8.34
CA VAL A 22 22.19 -31.95 9.36
C VAL A 22 22.77 -33.26 8.86
N THR A 23 24.10 -33.37 8.93
CA THR A 23 24.83 -34.59 8.63
C THR A 23 25.31 -35.26 9.89
N ILE A 24 25.01 -36.55 10.03
CA ILE A 24 25.59 -37.44 11.02
C ILE A 24 26.61 -38.32 10.31
N GLN A 25 27.89 -38.08 10.58
CA GLN A 25 29.00 -38.87 10.07
C GLN A 25 29.57 -39.75 11.17
N ASN A 26 29.65 -41.05 10.93
CA ASN A 26 30.42 -41.95 11.76
C ASN A 26 31.91 -41.79 11.42
N VAL A 27 32.68 -41.35 12.41
CA VAL A 27 34.14 -41.17 12.32
C VAL A 27 34.91 -42.28 13.05
N GLY A 28 34.19 -43.18 13.70
CA GLY A 28 34.71 -44.32 14.44
C GLY A 28 34.76 -45.60 13.62
N ASN A 29 35.21 -46.67 14.27
CA ASN A 29 35.49 -47.96 13.63
C ASN A 29 34.37 -49.00 13.84
N ALA A 30 33.28 -48.65 14.50
CA ALA A 30 32.11 -49.50 14.75
C ALA A 30 30.82 -48.82 14.27
N THR A 31 29.81 -49.60 13.91
CA THR A 31 28.47 -49.08 13.55
C THR A 31 27.83 -48.44 14.78
N CYS A 32 27.14 -47.31 14.59
CA CYS A 32 26.36 -46.61 15.63
C CYS A 32 24.87 -46.68 15.31
N ASN A 33 24.05 -47.09 16.27
CA ASN A 33 22.59 -47.18 16.16
C ASN A 33 21.96 -46.01 16.92
N PHE A 34 21.16 -45.22 16.21
CA PHE A 34 20.45 -44.07 16.75
C PHE A 34 18.96 -44.37 16.89
N GLY A 35 18.34 -43.76 17.89
CA GLY A 35 16.88 -43.63 17.94
C GLY A 35 16.34 -42.74 16.82
N ALA A 36 15.01 -42.64 16.73
CA ALA A 36 14.39 -41.74 15.77
C ALA A 36 14.76 -40.27 16.07
N PRO A 37 15.01 -39.44 15.05
CA PRO A 37 15.21 -38.01 15.26
C PRO A 37 13.92 -37.37 15.79
N ASN A 38 14.05 -36.50 16.78
CA ASN A 38 12.94 -35.80 17.39
C ASN A 38 13.14 -34.29 17.27
N LEU A 39 12.18 -33.61 16.64
CA LEU A 39 12.12 -32.16 16.57
C LEU A 39 11.15 -31.65 17.64
N SER A 40 11.68 -31.12 18.73
CA SER A 40 10.88 -30.55 19.82
C SER A 40 10.78 -29.04 19.67
N HIS A 41 9.58 -28.49 19.78
CA HIS A 41 9.32 -27.07 19.65
C HIS A 41 9.83 -26.28 20.86
N ALA A 42 10.31 -25.04 20.65
CA ALA A 42 10.69 -24.18 21.76
C ALA A 42 9.45 -23.86 22.62
N VAL A 43 9.53 -24.12 23.93
CA VAL A 43 8.41 -23.89 24.88
C VAL A 43 8.40 -22.44 25.40
N MET A 44 9.17 -21.54 24.79
CA MET A 44 9.22 -20.14 25.17
C MET A 44 7.98 -19.42 24.61
N PRO A 45 7.22 -18.66 25.43
CA PRO A 45 6.13 -17.81 24.93
C PRO A 45 6.64 -16.87 23.83
N GLY A 46 5.91 -16.79 22.71
CA GLY A 46 6.27 -15.97 21.55
C GLY A 46 7.15 -16.64 20.48
N TYR A 47 7.54 -17.91 20.67
CA TYR A 47 8.25 -18.69 19.65
C TYR A 47 7.29 -19.65 18.95
N ALA A 48 6.95 -19.37 17.69
CA ALA A 48 6.19 -20.28 16.86
C ALA A 48 7.08 -21.41 16.30
N SER A 49 6.48 -22.57 16.04
CA SER A 49 7.21 -23.78 15.64
C SER A 49 6.83 -24.23 14.23
N ASP A 50 7.39 -23.56 13.24
CA ASP A 50 7.10 -23.80 11.83
C ASP A 50 8.22 -24.62 11.15
N PHE A 51 8.86 -25.49 11.93
CA PHE A 51 9.93 -26.38 11.48
C PHE A 51 9.41 -27.82 11.35
N SER A 52 9.85 -28.53 10.32
CA SER A 52 9.54 -29.95 10.11
C SER A 52 10.73 -30.72 9.57
N ILE A 53 10.81 -32.02 9.83
CA ILE A 53 11.79 -32.90 9.17
C ILE A 53 11.15 -33.37 7.86
N THR A 54 11.71 -32.93 6.73
CA THR A 54 11.17 -33.24 5.38
C THR A 54 11.88 -34.40 4.70
N ARG A 55 13.14 -34.67 5.05
CA ARG A 55 13.91 -35.82 4.55
C ARG A 55 14.81 -36.38 5.63
N GLY A 56 14.90 -37.70 5.73
CA GLY A 56 15.76 -38.38 6.71
C GLY A 56 15.11 -39.65 7.26
N PRO A 57 15.71 -40.29 8.26
CA PRO A 57 15.14 -41.48 8.90
C PRO A 57 13.85 -41.14 9.65
N GLY A 58 12.73 -41.78 9.30
CA GLY A 58 11.45 -41.65 10.02
C GLY A 58 11.36 -42.51 11.30
N GLY A 59 12.45 -43.17 11.68
CA GLY A 59 12.54 -44.11 12.79
C GLY A 59 14.00 -44.35 13.19
N PRO A 60 14.28 -45.33 14.08
CA PRO A 60 15.63 -45.72 14.41
C PRO A 60 16.47 -46.05 13.17
N PHE A 61 17.75 -45.69 13.19
CA PHE A 61 18.65 -45.83 12.05
C PHE A 61 20.06 -46.19 12.48
N SER A 62 20.84 -46.75 11.56
CA SER A 62 22.24 -47.12 11.81
C SER A 62 23.16 -46.35 10.88
N VAL A 63 24.29 -45.90 11.42
CA VAL A 63 25.36 -45.25 10.67
C VAL A 63 26.57 -46.18 10.67
N ALA A 64 26.91 -46.71 9.51
CA ALA A 64 27.98 -47.69 9.33
C ALA A 64 29.34 -47.12 9.78
N LYS A 65 30.29 -47.99 10.12
CA LYS A 65 31.65 -47.56 10.46
C LYS A 65 32.29 -46.75 9.34
N ARG A 66 33.22 -45.85 9.69
CA ARG A 66 33.92 -44.97 8.77
C ARG A 66 34.45 -45.71 7.51
N GLY A 67 34.20 -45.13 6.34
CA GLY A 67 34.68 -45.62 5.04
C GLY A 67 33.86 -46.74 4.43
N GLN A 68 32.67 -47.03 4.96
CA GLN A 68 31.71 -47.96 4.38
C GLN A 68 30.50 -47.22 3.80
N PRO A 69 29.82 -47.78 2.79
CA PRO A 69 28.52 -47.27 2.36
C PRO A 69 27.57 -47.15 3.56
N GLY A 70 26.95 -45.97 3.73
CA GLY A 70 26.05 -45.68 4.85
C GLY A 70 26.76 -45.21 6.13
N ASP A 71 28.04 -44.81 6.05
CA ASP A 71 28.74 -44.16 7.17
C ASP A 71 28.33 -42.69 7.40
N GLN A 72 27.43 -42.18 6.57
CA GLN A 72 26.80 -40.87 6.66
C GLN A 72 25.28 -41.00 6.55
N VAL A 73 24.57 -40.23 7.37
CA VAL A 73 23.12 -40.02 7.27
C VAL A 73 22.83 -38.52 7.26
N GLU A 74 21.90 -38.10 6.40
CA GLU A 74 21.43 -36.72 6.30
C GLU A 74 20.00 -36.59 6.82
N ILE A 75 19.75 -35.52 7.55
CA ILE A 75 18.43 -35.12 8.05
C ILE A 75 18.18 -33.69 7.55
N GLU A 76 17.19 -33.53 6.70
CA GLU A 76 16.74 -32.23 6.20
C GLU A 76 15.61 -31.69 7.09
N VAL A 77 15.84 -30.47 7.58
CA VAL A 77 14.84 -29.70 8.33
C VAL A 77 14.39 -28.55 7.43
N THR A 78 13.08 -28.38 7.30
CA THR A 78 12.45 -27.30 6.54
C THR A 78 11.77 -26.33 7.50
N PHE A 79 11.98 -25.03 7.27
CA PHE A 79 11.31 -23.92 7.94
C PHE A 79 10.32 -23.27 6.97
N ALA A 80 9.05 -23.19 7.34
CA ALA A 80 7.97 -22.63 6.51
C ALA A 80 7.03 -21.74 7.35
N PRO A 81 7.44 -20.52 7.71
CA PRO A 81 6.72 -19.68 8.66
C PRO A 81 5.38 -19.16 8.14
N LEU A 82 4.37 -19.16 9.04
CA LEU A 82 3.02 -18.64 8.77
C LEU A 82 2.64 -17.42 9.62
N SER A 83 3.55 -16.94 10.47
CA SER A 83 3.40 -15.69 11.24
C SER A 83 4.71 -14.93 11.28
N VAL A 84 4.67 -13.59 11.39
CA VAL A 84 5.86 -12.72 11.46
C VAL A 84 6.40 -12.70 12.89
N ASN A 85 7.43 -13.48 13.20
CA ASN A 85 7.94 -13.71 14.55
C ASN A 85 9.39 -14.24 14.54
N THR A 86 9.94 -14.48 15.74
CA THR A 86 11.11 -15.35 15.89
C THR A 86 10.65 -16.80 16.14
N HIS A 87 11.28 -17.75 15.46
CA HIS A 87 10.94 -19.17 15.52
C HIS A 87 12.09 -19.98 16.11
N GLY A 88 11.77 -20.99 16.92
CA GLY A 88 12.75 -21.85 17.56
C GLY A 88 12.29 -23.29 17.70
N ALA A 89 13.22 -24.23 17.51
CA ALA A 89 13.05 -25.65 17.81
C ALA A 89 14.39 -26.27 18.22
N THR A 90 14.33 -27.52 18.64
CA THR A 90 15.51 -28.32 18.97
C THR A 90 15.40 -29.67 18.28
N LEU A 91 16.41 -30.04 17.48
CA LEU A 91 16.52 -31.36 16.89
C LEU A 91 17.40 -32.23 17.80
N THR A 92 16.87 -33.37 18.23
CA THR A 92 17.52 -34.28 19.18
C THR A 92 17.54 -35.71 18.66
N PHE A 93 18.58 -36.46 19.03
CA PHE A 93 18.68 -37.90 18.81
C PHE A 93 19.65 -38.51 19.82
N HIS A 94 19.43 -39.78 20.16
CA HIS A 94 20.17 -40.51 21.19
C HIS A 94 20.75 -41.81 20.64
N THR A 95 21.93 -42.20 21.12
CA THR A 95 22.53 -43.53 20.92
C THR A 95 23.08 -44.08 22.23
N ASN A 96 22.97 -45.40 22.41
CA ASN A 96 23.64 -46.11 23.50
C ASN A 96 25.03 -46.65 23.11
N ASP A 97 25.40 -46.54 21.82
CA ASP A 97 26.60 -47.19 21.29
C ASP A 97 27.86 -46.34 21.44
N ASP A 98 27.71 -45.03 21.58
CA ASP A 98 28.80 -44.07 21.67
C ASP A 98 28.44 -42.94 22.65
N PRO A 99 29.11 -42.84 23.81
CA PRO A 99 28.86 -41.75 24.77
C PRO A 99 29.34 -40.38 24.27
N ASP A 100 30.22 -40.34 23.26
CA ASP A 100 30.94 -39.16 22.80
C ASP A 100 30.29 -38.49 21.58
N VAL A 101 29.00 -38.71 21.30
CA VAL A 101 28.33 -38.07 20.16
C VAL A 101 28.42 -36.54 20.26
N LEU A 102 29.29 -35.98 19.42
CA LEU A 102 29.57 -34.55 19.35
C LEU A 102 28.43 -33.79 18.67
N ALA A 103 27.47 -33.31 19.45
CA ALA A 103 26.57 -32.21 19.07
C ALA A 103 25.98 -31.54 20.32
N THR A 104 26.76 -30.71 21.01
CA THR A 104 26.21 -29.78 22.00
C THR A 104 26.48 -28.36 21.53
N SER A 105 25.41 -27.61 21.22
CA SER A 105 25.51 -26.17 21.38
C SER A 105 25.48 -25.89 22.89
N ALA A 106 26.27 -24.93 23.38
CA ALA A 106 26.46 -24.67 24.82
C ALA A 106 25.17 -24.34 25.60
N MET A 107 24.03 -24.20 24.91
CA MET A 107 22.71 -23.87 25.47
C MET A 107 21.57 -24.70 24.81
N CYS A 108 21.79 -25.99 24.58
CA CYS A 108 20.78 -26.91 24.02
C CYS A 108 20.18 -27.79 25.12
N PHE A 109 18.85 -27.88 25.20
CA PHE A 109 18.14 -28.72 26.18
C PHE A 109 17.28 -29.76 25.46
N LEU A 110 17.27 -30.99 25.99
CA LEU A 110 16.32 -32.04 25.63
C LEU A 110 14.90 -31.66 26.11
N PRO A 111 13.84 -32.34 25.62
CA PRO A 111 12.49 -32.18 26.15
C PRO A 111 12.48 -32.23 27.69
N ASN A 112 11.69 -31.36 28.33
CA ASN A 112 11.65 -31.14 29.78
C ASN A 112 12.87 -30.44 30.40
N TYR A 113 13.61 -29.64 29.62
CA TYR A 113 14.73 -28.81 30.11
C TYR A 113 15.90 -29.62 30.70
N GLN A 114 16.12 -30.84 30.21
CA GLN A 114 17.25 -31.66 30.64
C GLN A 114 18.49 -31.35 29.80
N PRO A 115 19.67 -31.19 30.41
CA PRO A 115 20.91 -31.09 29.65
C PRO A 115 21.20 -32.42 28.91
N PRO A 116 21.81 -32.38 27.72
CA PRO A 116 22.23 -33.59 27.00
C PRO A 116 23.17 -34.44 27.85
N GLY A 117 22.89 -35.75 27.93
CA GLY A 117 23.73 -36.75 28.58
C GLY A 117 24.67 -37.45 27.60
N ALA A 118 25.33 -38.51 28.09
CA ALA A 118 26.18 -39.35 27.25
C ALA A 118 25.37 -39.99 26.12
N GLY A 119 25.86 -39.87 24.89
CA GLY A 119 25.19 -40.41 23.69
C GLY A 119 24.04 -39.55 23.15
N ASP A 120 23.76 -38.39 23.74
CA ASP A 120 22.79 -37.42 23.22
C ASP A 120 23.43 -36.43 22.24
N ALA A 121 22.70 -36.14 21.17
CA ALA A 121 22.97 -35.03 20.27
C ALA A 121 21.81 -34.04 20.31
N CYS A 122 22.14 -32.75 20.37
CA CYS A 122 21.18 -31.67 20.47
C CYS A 122 21.60 -30.50 19.58
N ILE A 123 20.75 -30.16 18.61
CA ILE A 123 20.99 -29.12 17.62
C ILE A 123 19.91 -28.06 17.79
N ARG A 124 20.33 -26.83 18.11
CA ARG A 124 19.41 -25.69 18.15
C ARG A 124 19.00 -25.32 16.73
N VAL A 125 17.70 -25.16 16.53
CA VAL A 125 17.08 -24.72 15.29
C VAL A 125 16.46 -23.34 15.52
N SER A 126 16.80 -22.37 14.68
CA SER A 126 16.26 -21.01 14.79
C SER A 126 16.04 -20.37 13.43
N GLY A 127 15.06 -19.49 13.35
CA GLY A 127 14.76 -18.68 12.18
C GLY A 127 13.97 -17.44 12.58
N GLN A 128 13.97 -16.43 11.72
CA GLN A 128 13.07 -15.28 11.80
C GLN A 128 12.16 -15.31 10.58
N SER A 129 10.97 -14.75 10.70
CA SER A 129 10.11 -14.51 9.55
C SER A 129 9.83 -13.02 9.39
N ALA A 130 9.66 -12.62 8.14
CA ALA A 130 9.29 -11.26 7.77
C ALA A 130 8.29 -11.29 6.62
N GLN A 131 7.37 -10.34 6.64
CA GLN A 131 6.47 -10.09 5.53
C GLN A 131 7.13 -9.14 4.54
N VAL A 132 7.07 -9.49 3.25
CA VAL A 132 7.61 -8.70 2.15
C VAL A 132 6.53 -8.64 1.09
N ASP A 133 5.80 -7.54 1.05
CA ASP A 133 4.66 -7.38 0.15
C ASP A 133 5.10 -6.70 -1.14
N ILE A 134 4.60 -7.24 -2.25
CA ILE A 134 4.67 -6.61 -3.57
C ILE A 134 3.35 -5.91 -3.84
N GLU A 135 3.41 -4.67 -4.30
CA GLU A 135 2.23 -3.91 -4.72
C GLU A 135 2.45 -3.31 -6.11
N VAL A 136 1.36 -3.06 -6.83
CA VAL A 136 1.40 -2.50 -8.17
C VAL A 136 0.42 -1.34 -8.30
N VAL A 137 0.88 -0.26 -8.91
CA VAL A 137 0.09 0.96 -9.09
C VAL A 137 0.24 1.50 -10.52
N PRO A 138 -0.86 1.75 -11.24
CA PRO A 138 -2.22 1.27 -10.93
C PRO A 138 -2.31 -0.26 -10.97
N ASP A 139 -3.33 -0.80 -10.32
CA ASP A 139 -3.64 -2.24 -10.27
C ASP A 139 -4.28 -2.77 -11.55
N GLU A 140 -4.78 -1.88 -12.41
CA GLU A 140 -5.20 -2.15 -13.78
C GLU A 140 -4.80 -1.03 -14.74
N LEU A 141 -4.75 -1.33 -16.05
CA LEU A 141 -4.58 -0.33 -17.10
C LEU A 141 -5.71 -0.40 -18.12
N ASP A 142 -6.45 0.70 -18.26
CA ASP A 142 -7.34 0.93 -19.40
C ASP A 142 -6.73 1.95 -20.36
N PHE A 143 -6.34 1.47 -21.55
CA PHE A 143 -5.81 2.30 -22.63
C PHE A 143 -6.91 3.10 -23.34
N GLY A 144 -8.17 2.85 -23.01
CA GLY A 144 -9.34 3.50 -23.59
C GLY A 144 -9.53 3.12 -25.06
N VAL A 145 -9.97 4.11 -25.84
CA VAL A 145 -10.27 3.93 -27.26
C VAL A 145 -9.11 4.40 -28.13
N VAL A 146 -8.60 3.53 -28.99
CA VAL A 146 -7.47 3.83 -29.90
C VAL A 146 -7.87 3.53 -31.34
N THR A 147 -7.44 4.35 -32.29
CA THR A 147 -7.74 4.10 -33.71
C THR A 147 -7.02 2.82 -34.17
N VAL A 148 -7.73 1.93 -34.90
CA VAL A 148 -7.15 0.70 -35.44
C VAL A 148 -5.92 1.01 -36.28
N GLY A 149 -4.82 0.30 -36.02
CA GLY A 149 -3.52 0.52 -36.67
C GLY A 149 -2.69 1.69 -36.12
N CYS A 150 -3.18 2.40 -35.09
CA CYS A 150 -2.41 3.40 -34.35
C CYS A 150 -1.94 2.86 -33.00
N ASN A 151 -0.95 3.51 -32.39
CA ASN A 151 -0.58 3.20 -31.01
C ASN A 151 -1.34 4.07 -30.00
N SER A 152 -1.56 3.52 -28.81
CA SER A 152 -1.82 4.29 -27.61
C SER A 152 -0.56 5.06 -27.18
N PRO A 153 -0.69 6.09 -26.32
CA PRO A 153 0.41 6.49 -25.46
C PRO A 153 0.93 5.28 -24.68
N GLU A 154 2.22 5.26 -24.39
CA GLU A 154 2.75 4.29 -23.45
C GLU A 154 2.20 4.62 -22.05
N MET A 155 1.67 3.61 -21.37
CA MET A 155 1.23 3.70 -19.98
C MET A 155 2.17 2.88 -19.13
N LYS A 156 2.43 3.35 -17.91
CA LYS A 156 3.28 2.63 -16.96
C LYS A 156 2.44 2.04 -15.83
N ILE A 157 2.88 0.91 -15.34
CA ILE A 157 2.67 0.52 -13.95
C ILE A 157 3.99 0.64 -13.20
N THR A 158 3.89 0.98 -11.92
CA THR A 158 5.00 0.97 -10.98
C THR A 158 4.79 -0.19 -10.01
N VAL A 159 5.80 -1.05 -9.89
CA VAL A 159 5.80 -2.20 -8.98
C VAL A 159 6.68 -1.86 -7.78
N TYR A 160 6.12 -1.96 -6.58
CA TYR A 160 6.75 -1.57 -5.33
C TYR A 160 7.04 -2.79 -4.46
N ASN A 161 8.21 -2.79 -3.84
CA ASN A 161 8.51 -3.66 -2.71
C ASN A 161 8.27 -2.87 -1.41
N LEU A 162 7.16 -3.13 -0.73
CA LEU A 162 6.81 -2.42 0.52
C LEU A 162 7.55 -2.98 1.75
N GLY A 163 8.24 -4.12 1.60
CA GLY A 163 9.06 -4.70 2.65
C GLY A 163 10.47 -4.12 2.71
N VAL A 164 11.25 -4.56 3.71
CA VAL A 164 12.66 -4.16 3.89
C VAL A 164 13.65 -5.19 3.32
N PHE A 165 13.17 -6.34 2.89
CA PHE A 165 13.98 -7.39 2.25
C PHE A 165 13.76 -7.38 0.74
N THR A 166 14.77 -7.83 -0.01
CA THR A 166 14.71 -7.94 -1.48
C THR A 166 13.65 -8.95 -1.93
N ILE A 167 12.89 -8.62 -2.97
CA ILE A 167 12.03 -9.54 -3.74
C ILE A 167 12.79 -10.00 -5.00
N ASP A 168 12.75 -11.29 -5.29
CA ASP A 168 13.23 -11.85 -6.56
C ASP A 168 12.05 -11.94 -7.54
N VAL A 169 12.13 -11.15 -8.62
CA VAL A 169 11.15 -11.16 -9.72
C VAL A 169 11.70 -12.06 -10.82
N GLU A 170 11.07 -13.22 -10.96
CA GLU A 170 11.54 -14.29 -11.85
C GLU A 170 11.08 -14.07 -13.28
N ASN A 171 9.84 -13.62 -13.48
CA ASN A 171 9.23 -13.51 -14.79
C ASN A 171 8.23 -12.35 -14.89
N ILE A 172 8.14 -11.73 -16.07
CA ILE A 172 7.16 -10.70 -16.42
C ILE A 172 6.66 -11.00 -17.83
N TYR A 173 5.37 -11.29 -17.98
CA TYR A 173 4.81 -11.69 -19.28
C TYR A 173 3.32 -11.39 -19.41
N LEU A 174 2.84 -11.26 -20.65
CA LEU A 174 1.42 -11.17 -20.97
C LEU A 174 0.80 -12.57 -21.07
N GLU A 175 -0.40 -12.75 -20.54
CA GLU A 175 -1.18 -14.01 -20.62
C GLU A 175 -1.29 -14.49 -22.07
N ARG A 176 -1.59 -13.56 -22.99
CA ARG A 176 -1.70 -13.83 -24.43
C ARG A 176 -0.76 -12.96 -25.26
N GLN A 177 -0.17 -13.55 -26.29
CA GLN A 177 0.61 -12.85 -27.32
C GLN A 177 -0.30 -12.62 -28.55
N ASP A 178 -1.25 -11.69 -28.41
CA ASP A 178 -2.27 -11.41 -29.43
C ASP A 178 -1.93 -10.21 -30.34
N GLY A 179 -0.83 -9.52 -30.07
CA GLY A 179 -0.37 -8.35 -30.82
C GLY A 179 -1.11 -7.05 -30.51
N ASN A 180 -2.15 -7.08 -29.66
CA ASN A 180 -2.87 -5.89 -29.25
C ASN A 180 -2.19 -5.18 -28.06
N PHE A 181 -1.61 -5.93 -27.12
CA PHE A 181 -0.87 -5.39 -25.98
C PHE A 181 0.60 -5.75 -26.08
N GLU A 182 1.48 -4.82 -25.72
CA GLU A 182 2.93 -4.97 -25.81
C GLU A 182 3.62 -4.43 -24.56
N ILE A 183 4.58 -5.19 -24.02
CA ILE A 183 5.53 -4.70 -23.01
C ILE A 183 6.64 -3.96 -23.76
N ARG A 184 6.71 -2.64 -23.60
CA ARG A 184 7.70 -1.77 -24.25
C ARG A 184 9.01 -1.69 -23.48
N SER A 185 8.93 -1.68 -22.16
CA SER A 185 10.08 -1.68 -21.27
C SER A 185 9.75 -2.40 -19.97
N ALA A 186 10.69 -3.20 -19.50
CA ALA A 186 10.64 -3.91 -18.23
C ALA A 186 12.08 -4.14 -17.74
N PRO A 187 12.32 -4.37 -16.43
CA PRO A 187 13.64 -4.73 -15.94
C PRO A 187 14.14 -6.03 -16.58
N ARG A 188 15.47 -6.21 -16.60
CA ARG A 188 16.08 -7.48 -17.02
C ARG A 188 15.87 -8.53 -15.93
N LEU A 189 15.45 -9.72 -16.33
CA LEU A 189 15.10 -10.81 -15.41
C LEU A 189 16.20 -11.89 -15.32
N PRO A 190 16.37 -12.54 -14.15
CA PRO A 190 15.69 -12.25 -12.89
C PRO A 190 16.08 -10.87 -12.33
N TYR A 191 15.13 -10.19 -11.70
CA TYR A 191 15.32 -8.84 -11.15
C TYR A 191 15.20 -8.84 -9.62
N LEU A 192 16.24 -8.36 -8.95
CA LEU A 192 16.28 -8.25 -7.49
C LEU A 192 15.80 -6.85 -7.06
N ALA A 193 14.52 -6.75 -6.69
CA ALA A 193 13.93 -5.51 -6.18
C ALA A 193 14.27 -5.34 -4.69
N ALA A 194 15.18 -4.43 -4.35
CA ALA A 194 15.55 -4.16 -2.95
C ALA A 194 14.33 -3.73 -2.10
N GLY A 195 14.41 -3.92 -0.79
CA GLY A 195 13.38 -3.44 0.13
C GLY A 195 13.16 -1.94 0.00
N GLY A 196 11.90 -1.50 -0.02
CA GLY A 196 11.48 -0.12 -0.24
C GLY A 196 11.60 0.37 -1.67
N SER A 197 12.30 -0.36 -2.57
CA SER A 197 12.49 0.10 -3.95
C SER A 197 11.27 -0.16 -4.82
N HIS A 198 11.28 0.44 -6.02
CA HIS A 198 10.30 0.21 -7.05
C HIS A 198 10.95 0.04 -8.42
N PHE A 199 10.20 -0.48 -9.38
CA PHE A 199 10.57 -0.52 -10.79
C PHE A 199 9.34 -0.32 -11.67
N GLU A 200 9.56 0.17 -12.89
CA GLU A 200 8.46 0.47 -13.83
C GLU A 200 8.38 -0.59 -14.93
N ILE A 201 7.15 -0.88 -15.36
CA ILE A 201 6.87 -1.63 -16.58
C ILE A 201 6.03 -0.72 -17.47
N TRP A 202 6.53 -0.46 -18.69
CA TRP A 202 5.87 0.36 -19.69
C TRP A 202 5.16 -0.53 -20.70
N LEU A 203 3.86 -0.30 -20.88
CA LEU A 203 2.98 -1.05 -21.76
C LEU A 203 2.38 -0.15 -22.83
N ARG A 204 1.99 -0.76 -23.95
CA ARG A 204 1.34 -0.10 -25.07
C ARG A 204 0.20 -0.95 -25.61
N TYR A 205 -0.83 -0.27 -26.12
CA TYR A 205 -1.95 -0.88 -26.82
C TYR A 205 -1.96 -0.48 -28.30
N HIS A 206 -2.19 -1.45 -29.18
CA HIS A 206 -2.17 -1.33 -30.64
C HIS A 206 -3.28 -2.20 -31.28
N PRO A 207 -4.52 -1.69 -31.33
CA PRO A 207 -5.67 -2.49 -31.79
C PRO A 207 -5.56 -2.88 -33.26
N GLN A 208 -5.76 -4.17 -33.55
CA GLN A 208 -5.84 -4.70 -34.92
C GLN A 208 -7.26 -4.71 -35.49
N ASP A 209 -8.28 -4.59 -34.62
CA ASP A 209 -9.68 -4.54 -35.00
C ASP A 209 -10.49 -3.65 -34.03
N THR A 210 -11.79 -3.51 -34.26
CA THR A 210 -12.67 -2.63 -33.48
C THR A 210 -13.27 -3.27 -32.22
N ASN A 211 -12.90 -4.51 -31.89
CA ASN A 211 -13.40 -5.19 -30.72
C ASN A 211 -12.78 -4.60 -29.44
N ALA A 212 -13.42 -4.88 -28.31
CA ALA A 212 -12.80 -4.67 -27.02
C ALA A 212 -11.83 -5.83 -26.74
N HIS A 213 -10.63 -5.48 -26.30
CA HIS A 213 -9.57 -6.43 -25.99
C HIS A 213 -9.31 -6.43 -24.49
N ARG A 214 -8.98 -7.63 -23.98
CA ARG A 214 -8.57 -7.85 -22.60
C ARG A 214 -7.30 -8.69 -22.61
N ASN A 215 -6.38 -8.42 -21.71
CA ASN A 215 -5.22 -9.26 -21.44
C ASN A 215 -4.83 -9.09 -19.97
N THR A 216 -3.88 -9.88 -19.50
CA THR A 216 -3.36 -9.77 -18.13
C THR A 216 -1.84 -9.78 -18.20
N LEU A 217 -1.21 -8.80 -17.57
CA LEU A 217 0.22 -8.85 -17.29
C LEU A 217 0.43 -9.61 -15.99
N TYR A 218 1.29 -10.61 -16.03
CA TYR A 218 1.70 -11.38 -14.87
C TYR A 218 3.13 -11.01 -14.45
N ILE A 219 3.30 -10.82 -13.15
CA ILE A 219 4.60 -10.61 -12.49
C ILE A 219 4.78 -11.75 -11.49
N GLN A 220 5.72 -12.65 -11.76
CA GLN A 220 6.02 -13.79 -10.90
C GLN A 220 7.18 -13.43 -9.96
N SER A 221 6.99 -13.62 -8.66
CA SER A 221 7.99 -13.27 -7.66
C SER A 221 7.90 -14.12 -6.39
N ASP A 222 8.88 -13.99 -5.50
CA ASP A 222 8.90 -14.65 -4.19
C ASP A 222 8.32 -13.80 -3.04
N ALA A 223 7.48 -12.80 -3.37
CA ALA A 223 6.79 -11.96 -2.39
C ALA A 223 5.84 -12.78 -1.48
N SER A 224 5.61 -12.30 -0.26
CA SER A 224 4.82 -13.00 0.76
C SER A 224 3.31 -12.99 0.51
N ASN A 225 2.80 -11.93 -0.12
CA ASN A 225 1.38 -11.70 -0.38
C ASN A 225 0.91 -12.27 -1.73
N ALA A 226 1.79 -12.35 -2.73
CA ALA A 226 1.44 -12.85 -4.07
C ALA A 226 2.65 -13.47 -4.79
N GLU A 227 2.59 -14.78 -5.08
CA GLU A 227 3.57 -15.45 -5.94
C GLU A 227 3.42 -15.00 -7.41
N LEU A 228 2.18 -14.77 -7.85
CA LEU A 228 1.85 -14.35 -9.20
C LEU A 228 0.88 -13.15 -9.14
N LEU A 229 1.44 -11.95 -9.26
CA LEU A 229 0.68 -10.71 -9.29
C LEU A 229 0.11 -10.48 -10.69
N ALA A 230 -1.18 -10.14 -10.77
CA ALA A 230 -1.92 -10.00 -12.02
C ALA A 230 -2.41 -8.56 -12.20
N VAL A 231 -2.09 -7.94 -13.33
CA VAL A 231 -2.55 -6.59 -13.72
C VAL A 231 -3.44 -6.71 -14.95
N PRO A 232 -4.76 -6.51 -14.83
CA PRO A 232 -5.67 -6.50 -15.96
C PRO A 232 -5.38 -5.35 -16.94
N LEU A 233 -5.45 -5.64 -18.23
CA LEU A 233 -5.27 -4.68 -19.31
C LEU A 233 -6.54 -4.62 -20.17
N TYR A 234 -6.98 -3.40 -20.47
CA TYR A 234 -8.18 -3.12 -21.26
C TYR A 234 -7.88 -2.13 -22.39
N GLY A 235 -8.58 -2.28 -23.50
CA GLY A 235 -8.56 -1.32 -24.59
C GLY A 235 -9.56 -1.66 -25.67
N ARG A 236 -9.91 -0.69 -26.51
CA ARG A 236 -10.84 -0.89 -27.62
C ARG A 236 -10.39 -0.18 -28.89
N GLY A 237 -10.49 -0.86 -30.03
CA GLY A 237 -10.24 -0.25 -31.33
C GLY A 237 -11.42 0.56 -31.87
N THR A 238 -11.14 1.63 -32.63
CA THR A 238 -12.13 2.38 -33.41
C THR A 238 -11.61 2.72 -34.81
N LEU A 239 -12.49 2.90 -35.78
CA LEU A 239 -12.13 3.45 -37.10
C LEU A 239 -12.32 4.98 -37.17
N ILE A 240 -12.87 5.58 -36.11
CA ILE A 240 -13.21 7.01 -36.06
C ILE A 240 -12.09 7.75 -35.32
N SER A 241 -11.43 8.68 -36.02
CA SER A 241 -10.43 9.58 -35.42
C SER A 241 -11.05 10.83 -34.81
N ASP A 242 -12.23 11.23 -35.26
CA ASP A 242 -13.04 12.29 -34.68
C ASP A 242 -13.56 11.86 -33.29
N GLN A 243 -13.40 12.72 -32.29
CA GLN A 243 -13.79 12.47 -30.92
C GLN A 243 -14.49 13.70 -30.34
N THR A 244 -15.59 13.46 -29.63
CA THR A 244 -16.22 14.45 -28.78
C THR A 244 -16.35 13.88 -27.37
N ASP A 245 -15.59 14.43 -26.44
CA ASP A 245 -15.73 14.13 -25.02
C ASP A 245 -16.77 15.07 -24.40
N VAL A 246 -17.67 14.50 -23.61
CA VAL A 246 -18.76 15.22 -22.95
C VAL A 246 -18.55 15.12 -21.45
N PHE A 247 -18.40 16.27 -20.81
CA PHE A 247 -18.32 16.39 -19.36
C PHE A 247 -19.52 17.17 -18.84
N HIS A 248 -19.80 16.97 -17.56
CA HIS A 248 -20.80 17.75 -16.84
C HIS A 248 -20.13 18.34 -15.61
N GLN A 249 -20.19 19.65 -15.47
CA GLN A 249 -19.88 20.25 -14.19
C GLN A 249 -20.97 19.81 -13.22
N ALA A 250 -20.57 19.31 -12.05
CA ALA A 250 -21.53 18.77 -11.11
C ALA A 250 -22.59 19.84 -10.73
N THR A 251 -23.87 19.46 -10.73
CA THR A 251 -24.96 20.34 -10.27
C THR A 251 -24.78 20.72 -8.80
N GLN A 252 -24.14 19.82 -8.06
CA GLN A 252 -23.70 19.96 -6.69
C GLN A 252 -22.26 19.45 -6.60
N VAL A 253 -21.33 20.23 -6.03
CA VAL A 253 -19.97 19.72 -5.81
C VAL A 253 -20.06 18.53 -4.87
N LYS A 254 -19.36 17.45 -5.23
CA LYS A 254 -19.25 16.25 -4.40
C LYS A 254 -17.82 16.08 -3.89
N SER A 255 -17.66 15.86 -2.60
CA SER A 255 -16.33 15.68 -1.98
C SER A 255 -16.36 14.69 -0.84
N ASP A 256 -15.48 13.71 -0.88
CA ASP A 256 -15.18 12.77 0.20
C ASP A 256 -13.90 13.26 0.88
N VAL A 257 -14.00 13.59 2.17
CA VAL A 257 -12.89 14.11 2.96
C VAL A 257 -12.52 13.08 4.01
N LEU A 258 -11.29 12.59 3.94
CA LEU A 258 -10.73 11.65 4.91
C LEU A 258 -9.77 12.40 5.83
N PHE A 259 -10.14 12.57 7.09
CA PHE A 259 -9.22 13.07 8.12
C PHE A 259 -8.40 11.89 8.66
N VAL A 260 -7.09 11.99 8.57
CA VAL A 260 -6.13 11.06 9.15
C VAL A 260 -5.49 11.79 10.32
N ILE A 261 -5.90 11.43 11.53
CA ILE A 261 -5.55 12.15 12.75
C ILE A 261 -4.58 11.31 13.54
N ASP A 262 -3.44 11.91 13.86
CA ASP A 262 -2.46 11.34 14.75
C ASP A 262 -3.01 11.21 16.18
N ASN A 263 -2.94 9.99 16.70
CA ASN A 263 -3.39 9.57 18.03
C ASN A 263 -2.22 9.39 19.01
N SER A 264 -1.02 9.86 18.69
CA SER A 264 0.13 9.83 19.59
C SER A 264 -0.11 10.64 20.87
N GLY A 265 0.70 10.35 21.90
CA GLY A 265 0.62 10.96 23.22
C GLY A 265 0.67 12.50 23.24
N SER A 266 1.25 13.13 22.22
CA SER A 266 1.40 14.58 22.10
C SER A 266 0.19 15.27 21.45
N MET A 267 -0.72 14.53 20.82
CA MET A 267 -1.71 15.11 19.90
C MET A 267 -2.99 15.66 20.54
N ASP A 268 -3.18 15.56 21.86
CA ASP A 268 -4.41 16.00 22.54
C ASP A 268 -4.74 17.48 22.26
N TRP A 269 -3.73 18.36 22.31
CA TRP A 269 -3.92 19.79 22.06
C TRP A 269 -4.33 20.06 20.60
N ALA A 270 -3.77 19.32 19.63
CA ALA A 270 -4.04 19.49 18.22
C ALA A 270 -5.44 18.96 17.86
N GLN A 271 -5.85 17.83 18.42
CA GLN A 271 -7.23 17.33 18.31
C GLN A 271 -8.24 18.36 18.87
N ASN A 272 -7.90 19.02 19.98
CA ASN A 272 -8.71 20.10 20.53
C ASN A 272 -8.78 21.34 19.60
N GLN A 273 -7.68 21.73 18.96
CA GLN A 273 -7.69 22.82 17.97
C GLN A 273 -8.54 22.47 16.74
N LEU A 274 -8.38 21.25 16.20
CA LEU A 274 -9.16 20.75 15.06
C LEU A 274 -10.66 20.81 15.34
N THR A 275 -11.10 20.22 16.45
CA THR A 275 -12.53 20.13 16.79
C THR A 275 -13.13 21.49 17.15
N THR A 276 -12.35 22.38 17.76
CA THR A 276 -12.80 23.75 18.10
C THR A 276 -13.01 24.61 16.86
N HIS A 277 -12.18 24.43 15.82
CA HIS A 277 -12.17 25.28 14.63
C HIS A 277 -12.77 24.61 13.38
N PHE A 278 -13.39 23.44 13.51
CA PHE A 278 -13.98 22.72 12.39
C PHE A 278 -15.03 23.53 11.59
N THR A 279 -15.73 24.46 12.22
CA THR A 279 -16.66 25.36 11.50
C THR A 279 -15.97 26.22 10.43
N ASN A 280 -14.68 26.55 10.60
CA ASN A 280 -13.91 27.26 9.57
C ASN A 280 -13.76 26.43 8.30
N PHE A 281 -13.48 25.12 8.45
CA PHE A 281 -13.42 24.17 7.34
C PHE A 281 -14.77 24.06 6.61
N MET A 282 -15.86 23.95 7.38
CA MET A 282 -17.22 23.77 6.82
C MET A 282 -17.82 25.04 6.19
N SER A 283 -17.25 26.22 6.47
CA SER A 283 -17.81 27.50 6.00
C SER A 283 -18.05 27.54 4.48
N TRP A 284 -17.10 27.01 3.70
CA TRP A 284 -17.22 26.95 2.26
C TRP A 284 -18.27 25.92 1.81
N ALA A 285 -18.25 24.71 2.37
CA ALA A 285 -19.21 23.65 2.05
C ALA A 285 -20.66 24.10 2.23
N ILE A 286 -20.95 24.81 3.32
CA ILE A 286 -22.29 25.35 3.60
C ILE A 286 -22.66 26.42 2.57
N SER A 287 -21.75 27.36 2.29
CA SER A 287 -21.99 28.45 1.33
C SER A 287 -22.21 27.93 -0.11
N GLN A 288 -21.58 26.81 -0.43
CA GLN A 288 -21.59 26.20 -1.74
C GLN A 288 -22.58 25.04 -1.84
N ASP A 289 -23.40 24.76 -0.83
CA ASP A 289 -24.34 23.62 -0.83
C ASP A 289 -23.69 22.32 -1.31
N VAL A 290 -22.54 21.95 -0.72
CA VAL A 290 -21.75 20.79 -1.16
C VAL A 290 -22.32 19.49 -0.64
N ASP A 291 -22.31 18.45 -1.47
CA ASP A 291 -22.62 17.07 -1.09
C ASP A 291 -21.34 16.36 -0.66
N TYR A 292 -21.10 16.33 0.65
CA TYR A 292 -19.87 15.78 1.21
C TYR A 292 -20.08 14.49 1.99
N HIS A 293 -19.04 13.65 1.98
CA HIS A 293 -18.80 12.62 2.99
C HIS A 293 -17.56 13.03 3.78
N ILE A 294 -17.63 12.98 5.11
CA ILE A 294 -16.48 13.21 6.00
C ILE A 294 -16.28 11.97 6.85
N GLY A 295 -15.09 11.38 6.76
CA GLY A 295 -14.64 10.23 7.53
C GLY A 295 -13.39 10.59 8.35
N VAL A 296 -13.18 9.88 9.45
CA VAL A 296 -12.01 10.04 10.32
C VAL A 296 -11.37 8.67 10.54
N ILE A 297 -10.05 8.59 10.45
CA ILE A 297 -9.23 7.43 10.87
C ILE A 297 -8.07 7.91 11.75
N ALA A 298 -7.48 6.99 12.51
CA ALA A 298 -6.26 7.20 13.28
C ALA A 298 -5.01 6.84 12.46
N THR A 299 -3.82 7.19 12.95
CA THR A 299 -2.53 6.84 12.34
C THR A 299 -2.02 5.45 12.70
N GLU A 300 -2.56 4.81 13.74
CA GLU A 300 -2.16 3.46 14.16
C GLU A 300 -2.53 2.39 13.13
N VAL A 301 -1.62 1.45 12.87
CA VAL A 301 -1.74 0.45 11.79
C VAL A 301 -1.57 -1.00 12.22
N ASN A 302 -1.13 -1.28 13.45
CA ASN A 302 -0.80 -2.63 13.91
C ASN A 302 -1.95 -3.26 14.69
N ASP A 303 -2.45 -2.57 15.71
CA ASP A 303 -3.38 -3.16 16.68
C ASP A 303 -4.62 -2.28 16.91
N PRO A 304 -5.80 -2.88 17.17
CA PRO A 304 -6.96 -2.14 17.64
C PRO A 304 -6.74 -1.55 19.03
N GLU A 305 -7.21 -0.32 19.23
CA GLU A 305 -7.13 0.37 20.50
C GLU A 305 -8.50 0.37 21.18
N ILE A 306 -8.56 -0.10 22.41
CA ILE A 306 -9.81 -0.19 23.18
C ILE A 306 -9.95 0.99 24.14
N ASP A 307 -11.20 1.37 24.42
CA ASP A 307 -11.58 2.43 25.36
C ASP A 307 -10.92 3.80 25.08
N GLN A 308 -10.69 4.11 23.78
CA GLN A 308 -10.08 5.36 23.33
C GLN A 308 -11.08 6.45 22.97
N GLY A 309 -10.62 7.70 23.08
CA GLY A 309 -11.36 8.88 22.65
C GLY A 309 -12.47 9.33 23.58
N THR A 310 -13.15 10.40 23.18
CA THR A 310 -14.30 10.97 23.91
C THR A 310 -15.46 11.16 22.94
N PRO A 311 -16.54 10.36 23.03
CA PRO A 311 -16.76 9.23 23.95
C PRO A 311 -15.86 7.99 23.67
N PRO A 312 -15.58 7.15 24.69
CA PRO A 312 -14.75 5.94 24.55
C PRO A 312 -15.30 4.92 23.55
N ARG A 313 -14.41 4.29 22.78
CA ARG A 313 -14.73 3.28 21.76
C ARG A 313 -13.50 2.46 21.36
N GLU A 314 -13.74 1.43 20.55
CA GLU A 314 -12.68 0.70 19.84
C GLU A 314 -12.29 1.47 18.56
N ILE A 315 -11.00 1.70 18.35
CA ILE A 315 -10.44 2.29 17.12
C ILE A 315 -9.63 1.19 16.44
N LYS A 316 -9.89 0.96 15.14
CA LYS A 316 -9.23 -0.11 14.37
C LYS A 316 -8.37 0.49 13.26
N PRO A 317 -7.19 -0.08 13.00
CA PRO A 317 -6.35 0.29 11.86
C PRO A 317 -7.12 0.40 10.54
N GLY A 318 -7.04 1.57 9.90
CA GLY A 318 -7.66 1.83 8.59
C GLY A 318 -9.20 1.80 8.57
N VAL A 319 -9.89 1.76 9.71
CA VAL A 319 -11.36 1.75 9.77
C VAL A 319 -11.89 3.12 10.17
N LEU A 320 -12.92 3.59 9.45
CA LEU A 320 -13.63 4.82 9.77
C LEU A 320 -14.17 4.78 11.20
N ILE A 321 -13.79 5.79 11.97
CA ILE A 321 -14.13 5.92 13.37
C ILE A 321 -15.62 6.26 13.50
N GLN A 322 -16.28 5.49 14.37
CA GLN A 322 -17.69 5.66 14.69
C GLN A 322 -17.89 5.88 16.19
N ALA A 323 -18.03 7.13 16.62
CA ALA A 323 -18.40 7.41 17.99
C ALA A 323 -19.82 6.89 18.31
N PRO A 324 -20.08 6.36 19.52
CA PRO A 324 -21.41 5.99 19.97
C PRO A 324 -22.49 7.02 19.63
N GLY A 325 -23.51 6.59 18.89
CA GLY A 325 -24.63 7.46 18.48
C GLY A 325 -24.34 8.40 17.30
N ARG A 326 -23.16 8.32 16.67
CA ARG A 326 -22.79 9.08 15.48
C ARG A 326 -22.67 8.18 14.25
N PRO A 327 -22.86 8.73 13.03
CA PRO A 327 -22.51 8.03 11.81
C PRO A 327 -20.98 8.05 11.63
N LYS A 328 -20.42 6.97 11.07
CA LYS A 328 -19.01 6.91 10.67
C LYS A 328 -18.68 7.77 9.44
N ILE A 329 -19.68 8.00 8.59
CA ILE A 329 -19.63 8.90 7.44
C ILE A 329 -20.58 10.06 7.73
N ILE A 330 -20.02 11.24 7.96
CA ILE A 330 -20.79 12.47 8.19
C ILE A 330 -21.11 13.09 6.85
N THR A 331 -22.40 13.33 6.60
CA THR A 331 -22.90 13.94 5.36
C THR A 331 -23.53 15.31 5.59
N ASN A 332 -23.87 16.02 4.52
CA ASN A 332 -24.65 17.27 4.59
C ASN A 332 -26.09 17.09 5.11
N GLN A 333 -26.58 15.85 5.27
CA GLN A 333 -27.84 15.54 5.95
C GLN A 333 -27.66 15.11 7.40
N THR A 334 -26.43 14.98 7.90
CA THR A 334 -26.19 14.57 9.29
C THR A 334 -26.68 15.68 10.24
N PRO A 335 -27.52 15.37 11.25
CA PRO A 335 -27.87 16.35 12.27
C PRO A 335 -26.65 16.70 13.12
N ASP A 336 -26.50 17.99 13.46
CA ASP A 336 -25.45 18.46 14.38
C ASP A 336 -24.03 18.06 13.94
N ILE A 337 -23.71 18.34 12.67
CA ILE A 337 -22.43 18.00 12.01
C ILE A 337 -21.20 18.34 12.86
N ASN A 338 -21.18 19.51 13.51
CA ASN A 338 -20.02 19.94 14.30
C ASN A 338 -19.76 19.00 15.48
N ASN A 339 -20.80 18.60 16.23
CA ASN A 339 -20.61 17.66 17.33
C ASN A 339 -20.42 16.22 16.85
N ALA A 340 -21.05 15.83 15.74
CA ALA A 340 -20.79 14.52 15.14
C ALA A 340 -19.31 14.38 14.73
N PHE A 341 -18.75 15.40 14.08
CA PHE A 341 -17.33 15.44 13.73
C PHE A 341 -16.46 15.50 14.98
N LYS A 342 -16.78 16.37 15.94
CA LYS A 342 -16.04 16.45 17.21
C LYS A 342 -15.95 15.08 17.88
N ASP A 343 -17.06 14.37 18.04
CA ASP A 343 -17.06 13.07 18.71
C ASP A 343 -16.22 12.04 17.93
N ASN A 344 -16.28 12.04 16.60
CA ASN A 344 -15.46 11.15 15.75
C ASN A 344 -13.97 11.54 15.72
N ALA A 345 -13.63 12.83 15.82
CA ALA A 345 -12.27 13.37 15.72
C ALA A 345 -11.54 13.52 17.08
N SER A 346 -12.27 13.51 18.19
CA SER A 346 -11.71 13.34 19.54
C SER A 346 -11.38 11.87 19.78
N ILE A 347 -10.36 11.38 19.08
CA ILE A 347 -9.96 9.97 19.03
C ILE A 347 -9.16 9.54 20.25
N GLY A 348 -8.68 10.51 21.05
CA GLY A 348 -7.88 10.24 22.22
C GLY A 348 -6.41 10.17 21.86
N VAL A 349 -5.58 9.99 22.88
CA VAL A 349 -4.14 9.84 22.74
C VAL A 349 -3.73 8.53 23.38
N CYS A 350 -2.93 7.74 22.67
CA CYS A 350 -2.57 6.41 23.10
C CYS A 350 -1.16 6.00 22.68
N CYS A 351 -0.77 4.94 23.38
CA CYS A 351 0.44 4.12 23.33
C CYS A 351 1.72 4.77 22.77
N SER A 352 2.55 5.32 23.65
CA SER A 352 3.93 5.68 23.28
C SER A 352 4.70 4.44 22.83
N GLY A 353 4.95 4.32 21.53
CA GLY A 353 5.77 3.26 20.92
C GLY A 353 5.08 2.41 19.87
N GLU A 354 3.85 2.75 19.46
CA GLU A 354 3.23 2.16 18.26
C GLU A 354 3.63 2.92 16.98
N GLN A 355 3.16 2.45 15.82
CA GLN A 355 3.62 2.95 14.53
C GLN A 355 2.66 4.03 14.01
N GLU A 356 3.00 5.31 14.15
CA GLU A 356 2.19 6.41 13.62
C GLU A 356 2.35 6.54 12.08
N ALA A 357 1.64 5.71 11.35
CA ALA A 357 1.75 5.53 9.91
C ALA A 357 0.49 6.00 9.18
N GLY A 358 0.23 7.31 9.19
CA GLY A 358 -0.98 7.90 8.61
C GLY A 358 -1.13 7.68 7.10
N LEU A 359 -0.04 7.66 6.33
CA LEU A 359 -0.12 7.33 4.90
C LEU A 359 -0.56 5.88 4.68
N GLN A 360 -0.03 4.94 5.46
CA GLN A 360 -0.42 3.54 5.44
C GLN A 360 -1.85 3.34 5.94
N ALA A 361 -2.27 4.02 7.01
CA ALA A 361 -3.63 3.97 7.52
C ALA A 361 -4.65 4.45 6.48
N ALA A 362 -4.33 5.54 5.75
CA ALA A 362 -5.16 6.02 4.65
C ALA A 362 -5.19 5.05 3.46
N TRP A 363 -4.05 4.45 3.10
CA TRP A 363 -4.00 3.38 2.10
C TRP A 363 -4.88 2.18 2.49
N MET A 364 -4.79 1.71 3.73
CA MET A 364 -5.64 0.64 4.27
C MET A 364 -7.13 1.02 4.19
N ALA A 365 -7.48 2.26 4.56
CA ALA A 365 -8.86 2.71 4.57
C ALA A 365 -9.49 2.79 3.16
N LEU A 366 -8.65 2.99 2.15
CA LEU A 366 -9.04 3.20 0.75
C LEU A 366 -8.75 1.98 -0.13
N THR A 367 -8.43 0.83 0.46
CA THR A 367 -8.16 -0.43 -0.24
C THR A 367 -9.10 -1.53 0.25
N GLU A 368 -9.38 -2.50 -0.61
CA GLU A 368 -10.13 -3.70 -0.23
C GLU A 368 -9.36 -4.56 0.78
N PRO A 369 -10.03 -5.26 1.71
CA PRO A 369 -11.50 -5.35 1.84
C PRO A 369 -12.12 -4.21 2.66
N LEU A 370 -11.33 -3.37 3.34
CA LEU A 370 -11.87 -2.37 4.26
C LEU A 370 -12.75 -1.34 3.54
N LEU A 371 -12.38 -0.98 2.30
CA LEU A 371 -13.12 -0.05 1.47
C LEU A 371 -14.58 -0.48 1.25
N SER A 372 -14.84 -1.76 0.93
CA SER A 372 -16.20 -2.26 0.68
C SER A 372 -16.87 -2.95 1.87
N ASP A 373 -16.17 -3.18 2.98
CA ASP A 373 -16.75 -3.81 4.16
C ASP A 373 -17.76 -2.87 4.86
N PRO A 374 -19.05 -3.27 4.98
CA PRO A 374 -20.09 -2.47 5.65
C PRO A 374 -19.82 -2.16 7.10
N THR A 375 -19.00 -2.96 7.78
CA THR A 375 -18.56 -2.74 9.16
C THR A 375 -17.34 -1.82 9.25
N ALA A 376 -16.60 -1.65 8.15
CA ALA A 376 -15.46 -0.74 8.04
C ALA A 376 -15.82 0.53 7.24
N ASN A 377 -15.48 0.64 5.95
CA ASN A 377 -15.50 1.91 5.23
C ASN A 377 -16.54 1.99 4.09
N ALA A 378 -17.35 0.95 3.91
CA ALA A 378 -18.32 0.93 2.81
C ALA A 378 -19.21 2.18 2.78
N GLY A 379 -19.34 2.74 1.57
CA GLY A 379 -20.13 3.94 1.30
C GLY A 379 -19.36 5.24 1.46
N PHE A 380 -18.10 5.23 1.90
CA PHE A 380 -17.30 6.45 2.03
C PHE A 380 -16.89 7.04 0.69
N LEU A 381 -16.15 6.27 -0.12
CA LEU A 381 -15.58 6.70 -1.39
C LEU A 381 -16.61 6.60 -2.52
N ARG A 382 -16.87 7.73 -3.20
CA ARG A 382 -17.80 7.84 -4.33
C ARG A 382 -17.05 8.19 -5.60
N ASP A 383 -17.27 7.45 -6.69
CA ASP A 383 -16.55 7.64 -7.96
C ASP A 383 -16.68 9.05 -8.53
N ASP A 384 -17.85 9.68 -8.37
CA ASP A 384 -18.16 11.01 -8.89
C ASP A 384 -17.89 12.16 -7.90
N ALA A 385 -17.26 11.87 -6.76
CA ALA A 385 -16.81 12.85 -5.78
C ALA A 385 -15.29 13.03 -5.81
N LYS A 386 -14.81 14.23 -5.50
CA LYS A 386 -13.40 14.46 -5.19
C LYS A 386 -13.01 13.66 -3.94
N LEU A 387 -11.80 13.13 -3.87
CA LEU A 387 -11.21 12.61 -2.65
C LEU A 387 -10.20 13.63 -2.11
N TYR A 388 -10.36 14.03 -0.85
CA TYR A 388 -9.44 14.94 -0.18
C TYR A 388 -8.97 14.33 1.13
N ILE A 389 -7.71 13.95 1.20
CA ILE A 389 -7.11 13.35 2.40
C ILE A 389 -6.43 14.47 3.19
N ILE A 390 -6.68 14.59 4.49
CA ILE A 390 -6.06 15.58 5.36
C ILE A 390 -5.32 14.84 6.46
N CYS A 391 -3.99 14.83 6.39
CA CYS A 391 -3.13 14.28 7.43
C CYS A 391 -2.79 15.35 8.47
N ILE A 392 -3.00 15.02 9.74
CA ILE A 392 -2.77 15.91 10.88
C ILE A 392 -1.87 15.17 11.88
N SER A 393 -0.64 15.66 12.08
CA SER A 393 0.36 15.01 12.95
C SER A 393 1.41 16.02 13.41
N ASP A 394 1.92 15.89 14.62
CA ASP A 394 3.07 16.67 15.10
C ASP A 394 4.42 15.97 14.91
N GLU A 395 4.43 14.87 14.12
CA GLU A 395 5.63 14.12 13.80
C GLU A 395 5.72 13.56 12.37
N GLN A 396 6.76 12.77 12.11
CA GLN A 396 7.01 12.11 10.84
C GLN A 396 6.16 10.86 10.67
N ASP A 397 5.58 10.69 9.48
CA ASP A 397 4.93 9.46 9.05
C ASP A 397 5.88 8.25 9.14
N GLN A 398 5.46 7.21 9.86
CA GLN A 398 6.25 6.00 10.04
C GLN A 398 5.86 4.89 9.06
N SER A 399 5.10 5.19 8.01
CA SER A 399 4.59 4.21 7.06
C SER A 399 5.70 3.46 6.34
N LYS A 400 5.47 2.16 6.08
CA LYS A 400 6.41 1.32 5.31
C LYS A 400 6.44 1.75 3.84
N GLY A 401 7.53 1.45 3.14
CA GLY A 401 7.67 1.83 1.73
C GLY A 401 7.99 3.31 1.47
N GLU A 402 8.21 3.62 0.19
CA GLU A 402 8.58 4.96 -0.27
C GLU A 402 7.36 5.90 -0.36
N VAL A 403 7.61 7.19 -0.22
CA VAL A 403 6.60 8.26 -0.40
C VAL A 403 5.94 8.19 -1.78
N THR A 404 6.70 7.79 -2.79
CA THR A 404 6.22 7.67 -4.18
C THR A 404 5.11 6.62 -4.31
N PHE A 405 5.15 5.53 -3.54
CA PHE A 405 4.07 4.54 -3.52
C PHE A 405 2.74 5.19 -3.11
N TYR A 406 2.75 5.95 -2.00
CA TYR A 406 1.54 6.60 -1.50
C TYR A 406 1.02 7.67 -2.45
N ALA A 407 1.92 8.49 -3.01
CA ALA A 407 1.54 9.48 -4.01
C ALA A 407 0.92 8.83 -5.26
N ASP A 408 1.58 7.83 -5.84
CA ASP A 408 1.07 7.11 -7.01
C ASP A 408 -0.26 6.43 -6.67
N PHE A 409 -0.36 5.71 -5.55
CA PHE A 409 -1.58 5.01 -5.13
C PHE A 409 -2.75 5.97 -5.06
N PHE A 410 -2.60 7.04 -4.28
CA PHE A 410 -3.70 7.97 -4.06
C PHE A 410 -4.12 8.70 -5.35
N GLN A 411 -3.17 9.11 -6.20
CA GLN A 411 -3.49 9.73 -7.49
C GLN A 411 -4.27 8.78 -8.42
N ASN A 412 -4.01 7.48 -8.33
CA ASN A 412 -4.69 6.49 -9.16
C ASN A 412 -6.11 6.14 -8.69
N ILE A 413 -6.50 6.42 -7.43
CA ILE A 413 -7.87 6.17 -6.93
C ILE A 413 -8.94 6.82 -7.81
N LYS A 414 -8.70 8.05 -8.26
CA LYS A 414 -9.62 8.78 -9.15
C LYS A 414 -9.21 8.68 -10.62
N GLY A 415 -8.21 7.87 -10.93
CA GLY A 415 -7.56 7.78 -12.22
C GLY A 415 -6.45 8.82 -12.39
N PRO A 416 -5.29 8.44 -12.95
CA PRO A 416 -4.05 9.24 -12.95
C PRO A 416 -4.15 10.56 -13.73
N ARG A 417 -5.17 10.72 -14.59
CA ARG A 417 -5.41 11.96 -15.35
C ARG A 417 -6.35 12.93 -14.62
N ASN A 418 -7.05 12.49 -13.58
CA ASN A 418 -8.00 13.32 -12.84
C ASN A 418 -7.30 14.07 -11.70
N THR A 419 -6.29 14.90 -12.03
CA THR A 419 -5.40 15.56 -11.05
C THR A 419 -6.11 16.54 -10.10
N GLU A 420 -7.33 16.98 -10.43
CA GLU A 420 -8.17 17.82 -9.55
C GLU A 420 -9.17 17.01 -8.70
N MET A 421 -9.31 15.71 -8.94
CA MET A 421 -10.23 14.83 -8.22
C MET A 421 -9.62 14.17 -7.00
N MET A 422 -8.30 14.11 -6.87
CA MET A 422 -7.63 13.59 -5.67
C MET A 422 -6.51 14.52 -5.24
N LYS A 423 -6.53 14.96 -3.97
CA LYS A 423 -5.42 15.69 -3.34
C LYS A 423 -5.23 15.24 -1.89
N LEU A 424 -3.99 15.22 -1.42
CA LEU A 424 -3.65 15.04 -0.01
C LEU A 424 -3.07 16.33 0.54
N ALA A 425 -3.57 16.78 1.68
CA ALA A 425 -3.04 17.90 2.42
C ALA A 425 -2.34 17.43 3.70
N ALA A 426 -1.31 18.17 4.09
CA ALA A 426 -0.52 17.94 5.28
C ALA A 426 -0.63 19.15 6.21
N LEU A 427 -1.36 18.99 7.32
CA LEU A 427 -1.35 19.93 8.44
C LEU A 427 -0.44 19.33 9.53
N VAL A 428 0.86 19.51 9.36
CA VAL A 428 1.86 18.74 10.14
C VAL A 428 2.93 19.61 10.78
N GLN A 429 3.74 19.07 11.68
CA GLN A 429 4.91 19.77 12.20
C GLN A 429 5.89 20.10 11.05
N ASP A 430 6.23 21.39 10.92
CA ASP A 430 7.21 21.91 9.98
C ASP A 430 8.50 22.27 10.74
N ALA A 431 9.67 21.85 10.23
CA ALA A 431 10.96 22.15 10.84
C ALA A 431 11.22 23.66 11.02
N THR A 432 10.56 24.52 10.23
CA THR A 432 10.69 25.98 10.28
C THR A 432 9.77 26.64 11.32
N LEU A 433 8.75 25.92 11.81
CA LEU A 433 7.80 26.39 12.82
C LEU A 433 7.48 25.25 13.81
N PRO A 434 8.42 24.88 14.69
CA PRO A 434 8.20 23.80 15.65
C PRO A 434 7.19 24.21 16.74
N CYS A 435 6.33 23.28 17.14
CA CYS A 435 5.30 23.49 18.16
C CYS A 435 5.92 23.76 19.54
N ASN A 436 7.06 23.12 19.81
CA ASN A 436 7.93 23.34 20.96
C ASN A 436 9.37 22.95 20.58
N SER A 437 10.38 23.35 21.35
CA SER A 437 11.80 23.14 20.97
C SER A 437 12.34 21.73 21.21
N GLN A 438 11.52 20.76 21.67
CA GLN A 438 12.01 19.45 22.13
C GLN A 438 11.26 18.23 21.59
N ASP A 439 10.02 18.34 21.11
CA ASP A 439 9.21 17.18 20.77
C ASP A 439 8.55 17.35 19.39
N GLY A 440 8.69 16.34 18.54
CA GLY A 440 8.13 16.29 17.19
C GLY A 440 9.19 16.39 16.09
N SER A 441 9.20 15.39 15.20
CA SER A 441 9.98 15.43 13.97
C SER A 441 9.17 16.10 12.86
N ALA A 442 9.82 16.70 11.85
CA ALA A 442 9.06 17.30 10.76
C ALA A 442 8.33 16.21 9.95
N GLY A 443 7.04 16.44 9.64
CA GLY A 443 6.16 15.55 8.89
C GLY A 443 6.49 15.46 7.39
N THR A 444 7.77 15.35 7.02
CA THR A 444 8.21 15.60 5.64
C THR A 444 7.63 14.63 4.62
N ARG A 445 7.37 13.37 4.98
CA ARG A 445 6.74 12.40 4.07
C ARG A 445 5.32 12.81 3.73
N TYR A 446 4.52 13.27 4.70
CA TYR A 446 3.21 13.85 4.43
C TYR A 446 3.30 15.06 3.50
N MET A 447 4.27 15.96 3.74
CA MET A 447 4.50 17.12 2.90
C MET A 447 4.89 16.73 1.46
N ASP A 448 5.70 15.69 1.29
CA ASP A 448 6.12 15.22 -0.04
C ASP A 448 4.95 14.61 -0.82
N VAL A 449 4.07 13.82 -0.18
CA VAL A 449 2.82 13.36 -0.82
C VAL A 449 1.89 14.55 -1.12
N ALA A 450 1.79 15.53 -0.22
CA ALA A 450 0.98 16.72 -0.45
C ALA A 450 1.48 17.52 -1.67
N ARG A 451 2.80 17.69 -1.83
CA ARG A 451 3.39 18.31 -3.03
C ARG A 451 3.11 17.50 -4.30
N ALA A 452 3.31 16.19 -4.24
CA ALA A 452 3.10 15.31 -5.39
C ALA A 452 1.64 15.35 -5.87
N THR A 453 0.68 15.42 -4.93
CA THR A 453 -0.76 15.48 -5.21
C THR A 453 -1.31 16.89 -5.39
N GLY A 454 -0.48 17.94 -5.26
CA GLY A 454 -0.91 19.35 -5.39
C GLY A 454 -1.82 19.84 -4.25
N GLY A 455 -1.78 19.20 -3.08
CA GLY A 455 -2.51 19.61 -1.90
C GLY A 455 -1.79 20.65 -1.05
N ILE A 456 -2.50 21.17 -0.05
CA ILE A 456 -2.00 22.19 0.87
C ILE A 456 -1.01 21.60 1.87
N ILE A 457 0.08 22.32 2.13
CA ILE A 457 0.94 22.12 3.29
C ILE A 457 0.75 23.30 4.22
N ASP A 458 0.38 23.03 5.46
CA ASP A 458 0.28 24.04 6.52
C ASP A 458 0.84 23.45 7.82
N SER A 459 1.13 24.30 8.80
CA SER A 459 1.73 23.87 10.05
C SER A 459 0.67 23.59 11.12
N VAL A 460 0.76 22.43 11.76
CA VAL A 460 -0.06 22.09 12.94
C VAL A 460 0.20 23.08 14.10
N CYS A 461 1.36 23.73 14.11
CA CYS A 461 1.78 24.75 15.07
C CYS A 461 1.34 26.17 14.68
N GLY A 462 0.65 26.31 13.55
CA GLY A 462 0.27 27.57 12.93
C GLY A 462 -1.12 28.08 13.32
N ASN A 463 -1.74 28.83 12.40
CA ASN A 463 -3.06 29.44 12.60
C ASN A 463 -4.17 28.48 12.14
N TRP A 464 -4.73 27.73 13.09
CA TRP A 464 -5.78 26.73 12.82
C TRP A 464 -7.04 27.26 12.12
N PRO A 465 -7.66 28.38 12.53
CA PRO A 465 -8.78 28.95 11.80
C PRO A 465 -8.50 29.21 10.32
N GLN A 466 -7.33 29.75 10.00
CA GLN A 466 -6.93 30.03 8.61
C GLN A 466 -6.58 28.75 7.85
N ALA A 467 -5.82 27.85 8.46
CA ALA A 467 -5.44 26.58 7.86
C ALA A 467 -6.68 25.76 7.48
N LEU A 468 -7.61 25.58 8.41
CA LEU A 468 -8.87 24.87 8.16
C LEU A 468 -9.74 25.55 7.11
N GLN A 469 -9.76 26.88 7.06
CA GLN A 469 -10.46 27.60 5.99
C GLN A 469 -9.84 27.31 4.61
N ASN A 470 -8.52 27.34 4.49
CA ASN A 470 -7.80 27.05 3.24
C ASN A 470 -8.06 25.61 2.79
N LEU A 471 -7.98 24.65 3.72
CA LEU A 471 -8.28 23.24 3.47
C LEU A 471 -9.73 23.06 2.99
N GLY A 472 -10.69 23.75 3.62
CA GLY A 472 -12.10 23.71 3.22
C GLY A 472 -12.32 24.24 1.81
N ILE A 473 -11.66 25.35 1.43
CA ILE A 473 -11.73 25.89 0.07
C ILE A 473 -11.21 24.86 -0.95
N GLN A 474 -10.05 24.24 -0.72
CA GLN A 474 -9.49 23.27 -1.67
C GLN A 474 -10.34 21.99 -1.77
N ALA A 475 -10.86 21.49 -0.65
CA ALA A 475 -11.74 20.32 -0.61
C ALA A 475 -13.00 20.55 -1.47
N PHE A 476 -13.62 21.72 -1.31
CA PHE A 476 -15.01 21.96 -1.74
C PHE A 476 -15.15 22.87 -2.99
N THR A 477 -14.05 23.25 -3.63
CA THR A 477 -14.07 23.98 -4.92
C THR A 477 -14.33 23.03 -6.10
N PRO A 478 -15.16 23.42 -7.10
CA PRO A 478 -15.38 22.64 -8.32
C PRO A 478 -14.09 22.37 -9.10
N ILE A 479 -14.06 21.25 -9.85
CA ILE A 479 -12.96 20.97 -10.77
C ILE A 479 -13.02 21.91 -11.99
N ARG A 480 -11.84 22.22 -12.53
CA ARG A 480 -11.67 23.11 -13.68
C ARG A 480 -10.87 22.48 -14.80
N GLU A 481 -10.45 21.25 -14.60
CA GLU A 481 -9.65 20.47 -15.53
C GLU A 481 -10.35 19.16 -15.85
N PHE A 482 -10.43 18.86 -17.14
CA PHE A 482 -11.18 17.73 -17.67
C PHE A 482 -10.25 16.91 -18.57
N PRO A 483 -9.87 15.68 -18.16
CA PRO A 483 -9.00 14.85 -18.96
C PRO A 483 -9.74 14.29 -20.16
N LEU A 484 -9.10 14.37 -21.33
CA LEU A 484 -9.62 13.84 -22.57
C LEU A 484 -9.44 12.33 -22.63
N SER A 485 -10.40 11.65 -23.27
CA SER A 485 -10.39 10.20 -23.42
C SER A 485 -9.26 9.73 -24.34
N ARG A 486 -8.84 10.56 -25.31
CA ARG A 486 -7.82 10.24 -26.32
C ARG A 486 -6.85 11.40 -26.50
N PRO A 487 -5.57 11.16 -26.85
CA PRO A 487 -4.62 12.23 -27.19
C PRO A 487 -5.16 13.10 -28.33
N ALA A 488 -5.32 14.39 -28.09
CA ALA A 488 -5.88 15.32 -29.07
C ALA A 488 -4.80 16.02 -29.91
N ASP A 489 -5.05 16.22 -31.21
CA ASP A 489 -4.27 17.18 -32.01
C ASP A 489 -4.61 18.60 -31.50
N PRO A 490 -3.64 19.33 -30.92
CA PRO A 490 -3.88 20.64 -30.30
C PRO A 490 -4.48 21.71 -31.24
N ASN A 491 -4.37 21.52 -32.56
CA ASN A 491 -4.89 22.46 -33.55
C ASN A 491 -6.35 22.20 -33.93
N THR A 492 -6.91 21.07 -33.50
CA THR A 492 -8.27 20.65 -33.83
C THR A 492 -9.24 20.81 -32.66
N ILE A 493 -8.73 21.08 -31.46
CA ILE A 493 -9.54 21.18 -30.25
C ILE A 493 -10.48 22.38 -30.33
N THR A 494 -11.76 22.12 -30.10
CA THR A 494 -12.80 23.12 -29.90
C THR A 494 -13.58 22.78 -28.65
N VAL A 495 -13.95 23.80 -27.89
CA VAL A 495 -14.62 23.65 -26.59
C VAL A 495 -15.91 24.44 -26.60
N THR A 496 -17.00 23.80 -26.20
CA THR A 496 -18.28 24.46 -25.97
C THR A 496 -18.76 24.21 -24.54
N VAL A 497 -19.48 25.19 -24.00
CA VAL A 497 -20.20 25.11 -22.72
C VAL A 497 -21.66 25.44 -22.99
N ASN A 498 -22.56 24.49 -22.75
CA ASN A 498 -23.98 24.56 -23.13
C ASN A 498 -24.20 24.94 -24.61
N GLY A 499 -23.30 24.47 -25.48
CA GLY A 499 -23.32 24.78 -26.93
C GLY A 499 -22.72 26.14 -27.31
N ALA A 500 -22.35 26.99 -26.36
CA ALA A 500 -21.64 28.25 -26.62
C ALA A 500 -20.13 28.00 -26.70
N SER A 501 -19.47 28.50 -27.76
CA SER A 501 -18.02 28.35 -27.93
C SER A 501 -17.25 29.11 -26.86
N VAL A 502 -16.28 28.45 -26.23
CA VAL A 502 -15.31 29.09 -25.32
C VAL A 502 -14.00 29.29 -26.10
N PRO A 503 -13.42 30.50 -26.12
CA PRO A 503 -12.18 30.76 -26.83
C PRO A 503 -11.00 30.05 -26.15
N ARG A 504 -9.98 29.73 -26.94
CA ARG A 504 -8.67 29.32 -26.40
C ARG A 504 -8.03 30.52 -25.70
N ALA A 505 -7.44 30.27 -24.53
CA ALA A 505 -6.75 31.30 -23.75
C ALA A 505 -5.60 31.94 -24.55
N THR A 506 -5.32 33.21 -24.32
CA THR A 506 -4.24 33.94 -25.01
C THR A 506 -2.84 33.47 -24.59
N SER A 507 -2.73 32.88 -23.40
CA SER A 507 -1.52 32.22 -22.87
C SER A 507 -1.90 30.90 -22.20
N GLN A 508 -0.93 29.99 -22.05
CA GLN A 508 -1.15 28.73 -21.33
C GLN A 508 -1.59 29.02 -19.89
N GLY A 509 -2.77 28.52 -19.51
CA GLY A 509 -3.37 28.77 -18.18
C GLY A 509 -3.94 30.17 -17.99
N GLY A 510 -4.06 30.97 -19.06
CA GLY A 510 -4.66 32.30 -19.00
C GLY A 510 -6.12 32.27 -18.53
N ALA A 511 -6.55 33.31 -17.82
CA ALA A 511 -7.90 33.39 -17.25
C ALA A 511 -9.01 33.51 -18.31
N ASP A 512 -8.66 33.96 -19.52
CA ASP A 512 -9.56 34.41 -20.59
C ASP A 512 -10.09 33.31 -21.51
N GLY A 513 -9.77 32.05 -21.25
CA GLY A 513 -10.18 30.93 -22.12
C GLY A 513 -9.77 29.56 -21.60
N TRP A 514 -9.87 28.56 -22.48
CA TRP A 514 -9.38 27.20 -22.18
C TRP A 514 -7.94 26.98 -22.67
N SER A 515 -7.21 26.10 -21.99
CA SER A 515 -5.87 25.64 -22.36
C SER A 515 -5.83 24.12 -22.45
N TYR A 516 -5.09 23.59 -23.42
CA TYR A 516 -4.83 22.15 -23.51
C TYR A 516 -3.43 21.83 -22.97
N TYR A 517 -3.32 20.81 -22.12
CA TYR A 517 -2.07 20.31 -21.56
C TYR A 517 -1.76 18.92 -22.14
N PRO A 518 -0.85 18.81 -23.14
CA PRO A 518 -0.56 17.54 -23.81
C PRO A 518 0.04 16.47 -22.89
N ASP A 519 0.79 16.88 -21.87
CA ASP A 519 1.43 16.02 -20.87
C ASP A 519 0.40 15.28 -20.00
N ARG A 520 -0.74 15.92 -19.72
CA ARG A 520 -1.85 15.36 -18.93
C ARG A 520 -3.07 14.97 -19.78
N ASN A 521 -3.00 15.25 -21.08
CA ASN A 521 -4.08 15.09 -22.06
C ASN A 521 -5.40 15.69 -21.55
N SER A 522 -5.41 16.96 -21.17
CA SER A 522 -6.55 17.58 -20.49
C SER A 522 -6.83 19.00 -20.98
N VAL A 523 -8.09 19.42 -20.84
CA VAL A 523 -8.53 20.81 -21.05
C VAL A 523 -8.76 21.46 -19.70
N TYR A 524 -8.11 22.61 -19.49
CA TYR A 524 -8.21 23.45 -18.30
C TYR A 524 -8.94 24.76 -18.62
N PHE A 525 -9.87 25.17 -17.77
CA PHE A 525 -10.57 26.44 -17.87
C PHE A 525 -9.95 27.50 -16.97
N GLY A 526 -9.62 28.66 -17.56
CA GLY A 526 -9.17 29.85 -16.83
C GLY A 526 -10.25 30.44 -15.91
N ASP A 527 -9.81 31.27 -14.97
CA ASP A 527 -10.66 31.81 -13.89
C ASP A 527 -11.90 32.58 -14.38
N ASP A 528 -11.85 33.24 -15.55
CA ASP A 528 -12.97 34.04 -16.07
C ASP A 528 -13.99 33.21 -16.87
N VAL A 529 -13.68 31.96 -17.18
CA VAL A 529 -14.50 31.08 -18.05
C VAL A 529 -14.82 29.72 -17.42
N VAL A 530 -14.73 29.62 -16.09
CA VAL A 530 -15.03 28.38 -15.36
C VAL A 530 -16.48 27.95 -15.63
N PRO A 531 -16.73 26.72 -16.13
CA PRO A 531 -18.07 26.20 -16.33
C PRO A 531 -18.87 26.22 -15.02
N GLN A 532 -20.09 26.72 -15.09
CA GLN A 532 -20.99 26.82 -13.94
C GLN A 532 -21.60 25.45 -13.60
N ARG A 533 -22.19 25.35 -12.41
CA ARG A 533 -22.80 24.10 -11.94
C ARG A 533 -23.89 23.59 -12.89
N GLY A 534 -23.82 22.32 -13.24
CA GLY A 534 -24.74 21.68 -14.18
C GLY A 534 -24.45 21.95 -15.65
N ASP A 535 -23.46 22.80 -15.96
CA ASP A 535 -23.08 23.07 -17.34
C ASP A 535 -22.58 21.80 -18.03
N ARG A 536 -23.00 21.64 -19.28
CA ARG A 536 -22.51 20.59 -20.18
C ARG A 536 -21.34 21.13 -20.97
N ILE A 537 -20.20 20.46 -20.87
CA ILE A 537 -18.96 20.79 -21.58
C ILE A 537 -18.78 19.78 -22.69
N GLU A 538 -18.53 20.24 -23.92
CA GLU A 538 -18.12 19.39 -25.03
C GLU A 538 -16.75 19.79 -25.51
N VAL A 539 -15.85 18.82 -25.62
CA VAL A 539 -14.53 19.00 -26.21
C VAL A 539 -14.46 18.14 -27.45
N HIS A 540 -14.44 18.79 -28.61
CA HIS A 540 -14.33 18.12 -29.90
C HIS A 540 -12.92 18.26 -30.45
N TYR A 541 -12.36 17.17 -30.97
CA TYR A 541 -11.00 17.11 -31.49
C TYR A 541 -10.78 15.92 -32.42
N THR A 542 -9.73 15.98 -33.23
CA THR A 542 -9.18 14.81 -33.92
C THR A 542 -8.14 14.15 -33.02
N ALA A 543 -8.31 12.85 -32.76
CA ALA A 543 -7.36 12.07 -31.99
C ALA A 543 -6.08 11.81 -32.79
N VAL A 544 -4.93 11.88 -32.13
CA VAL A 544 -3.61 11.63 -32.71
C VAL A 544 -3.40 10.13 -32.91
N CYS A 545 -2.77 9.77 -34.03
CA CYS A 545 -2.23 8.44 -34.29
C CYS A 545 -0.74 8.43 -33.92
N LEU A 546 -0.36 7.68 -32.88
CA LEU A 546 1.01 7.64 -32.34
C LEU A 546 1.88 6.53 -32.96
#